data_AF-A0AB33ZUK2-F1
#
_entry.id   AF-A0AB33ZUK2-F1
#
_cell.length_a   1.000
_cell.length_b   1.000
_cell.length_c   1.000
_cell.angle_alpha   90.00
_cell.angle_beta   90.00
_cell.angle_gamma   90.00
#
_symmetry.space_group_name_H-M   'P 1'
#
loop_
_entity.id
_entity.type
_entity.pdbx_description
1 polymer ?
#
loop_
_entity_poly.entity_id
_entity_poly.type
_entity_poly.pdbx_seq_one_letter_code
_entity_poly.pdbx_strand_id
1 'polypeptide(L)'
;MKQDKLIDWAKRLQSLAQAGLTYGKDNFDLERYQEIRDISAEMMAEKSGLPIEKVKELFCNEVGYQTPKLGTRAAIFKDDKLLLV
;
A
#
# COMPACT_ATOMS: atom_id res chain seq x y z
N MET A 1 0.82 -19.73 4.79
CA MET A 1 0.54 -19.19 3.44
C MET A 1 1.86 -18.87 2.78
N LYS A 2 2.12 -19.32 1.55
CA LYS A 2 3.30 -18.90 0.81
C LYS A 2 3.19 -17.40 0.57
N GLN A 3 4.18 -16.64 1.02
CA GLN A 3 4.26 -15.19 0.78
C GLN A 3 4.18 -14.95 -0.74
N ASP A 4 3.19 -14.19 -1.18
CA ASP A 4 3.05 -13.87 -2.60
C ASP A 4 4.04 -12.75 -2.97
N LYS A 5 5.19 -13.17 -3.50
CA LYS A 5 6.29 -12.26 -3.83
C LYS A 5 5.87 -11.13 -4.77
N LEU A 6 4.89 -11.35 -5.65
CA LEU A 6 4.39 -10.32 -6.57
C LEU A 6 3.67 -9.21 -5.81
N ILE A 7 2.86 -9.57 -4.81
CA ILE A 7 2.16 -8.61 -3.94
C ILE A 7 3.17 -7.78 -3.15
N ASP A 8 4.22 -8.43 -2.62
CA ASP A 8 5.27 -7.74 -1.87
C ASP A 8 6.07 -6.76 -2.75
N TRP A 9 6.39 -7.16 -3.98
CA TRP A 9 7.05 -6.26 -4.93
C TRP A 9 6.17 -5.08 -5.32
N ALA A 10 4.88 -5.31 -5.62
CA ALA A 10 3.95 -4.23 -5.94
C ALA A 10 3.84 -3.21 -4.79
N LYS A 11 3.72 -3.68 -3.53
CA LYS A 11 3.73 -2.81 -2.34
C LYS A 11 5.00 -2.00 -2.20
N ARG A 12 6.17 -2.63 -2.42
CA ARG A 12 7.47 -1.92 -2.32
C ARG A 12 7.65 -0.89 -3.42
N LEU A 13 7.26 -1.22 -4.67
CA LEU A 13 7.32 -0.28 -5.79
C LEU A 13 6.40 0.92 -5.55
N GLN A 14 5.17 0.67 -5.11
CA GLN A 14 4.22 1.74 -4.81
C GLN A 14 4.74 2.67 -3.71
N SER A 15 5.32 2.12 -2.63
CA SER A 15 5.91 2.90 -1.53
C SER A 15 7.10 3.75 -2.00
N LEU A 16 8.00 3.20 -2.82
CA LEU A 16 9.14 3.93 -3.36
C LEU A 16 8.70 5.06 -4.31
N ALA A 17 7.76 4.76 -5.21
CA ALA A 17 7.19 5.73 -6.13
C ALA A 17 6.49 6.87 -5.38
N GLN A 18 5.71 6.54 -4.35
CA GLN A 18 5.02 7.53 -3.52
C GLN A 18 5.99 8.44 -2.75
N ALA A 19 7.10 7.88 -2.24
CA ALA A 19 8.17 8.68 -1.64
C ALA A 19 8.84 9.60 -2.67
N GLY A 20 9.09 9.09 -3.87
CA GLY A 20 9.63 9.85 -5.00
C GLY A 20 8.71 11.00 -5.42
N LEU A 21 7.41 10.78 -5.54
CA LEU A 21 6.43 11.82 -5.85
C LEU A 21 6.30 12.87 -4.75
N THR A 22 6.60 12.50 -3.51
CA THR A 22 6.52 13.42 -2.36
C THR A 22 7.76 14.31 -2.24
N TYR A 23 8.95 13.77 -2.49
CA TYR A 23 10.22 14.45 -2.21
C TYR A 23 11.03 14.81 -3.47
N GLY A 24 10.69 14.23 -4.62
CA GLY A 24 11.28 14.54 -5.91
C GLY A 24 11.07 15.99 -6.30
N LYS A 25 12.05 16.57 -6.98
CA LYS A 25 12.05 17.98 -7.41
C LYS A 25 12.23 18.15 -8.92
N ASP A 26 12.71 17.12 -9.60
CA ASP A 26 12.91 17.11 -11.04
C ASP A 26 11.66 16.58 -11.74
N ASN A 27 11.20 17.27 -12.79
CA ASN A 27 9.97 16.92 -13.49
C ASN A 27 10.06 15.55 -14.17
N PHE A 28 11.22 15.18 -14.71
CA PHE A 28 11.40 13.87 -15.34
C PHE A 28 11.41 12.75 -14.31
N ASP A 29 11.99 12.99 -13.12
CA ASP A 29 11.88 12.04 -12.01
C ASP A 29 10.44 11.88 -11.53
N LEU A 30 9.66 12.96 -11.43
CA LEU A 30 8.26 12.89 -11.05
C LEU A 30 7.44 12.06 -12.05
N GLU A 31 7.67 12.22 -13.35
CA GLU A 31 7.07 11.38 -14.39
C GLU A 31 7.44 9.90 -14.22
N ARG A 32 8.74 9.61 -13.99
CA ARG A 32 9.22 8.24 -13.72
C ARG A 32 8.55 7.63 -12.49
N TYR A 33 8.42 8.38 -11.40
CA TYR A 33 7.75 7.90 -10.20
C TYR A 33 6.26 7.67 -10.42
N GLN A 34 5.60 8.53 -11.20
CA GLN A 34 4.20 8.33 -11.55
C GLN A 34 4.01 7.04 -12.37
N GLU A 35 4.88 6.78 -13.35
CA GLU A 35 4.86 5.55 -14.15
C GLU A 35 5.06 4.29 -13.27
N ILE A 36 6.05 4.30 -12.37
CA ILE A 36 6.29 3.18 -11.44
C ILE A 36 5.06 2.94 -10.55
N ARG A 37 4.40 4.01 -10.08
CA ARG A 37 3.17 3.93 -9.28
C ARG A 37 2.04 3.28 -10.08
N ASP A 38 1.87 3.65 -11.35
CA ASP A 38 0.83 3.09 -12.21
C ASP A 38 1.07 1.61 -12.51
N ILE A 39 2.31 1.21 -12.82
CA ILE A 39 2.69 -0.21 -12.99
C ILE A 39 2.39 -1.01 -11.72
N SER A 40 2.70 -0.46 -10.54
CA SER A 40 2.42 -1.15 -9.28
C SER A 40 0.91 -1.37 -9.03
N ALA A 41 0.06 -0.46 -9.51
CA ALA A 41 -1.39 -0.60 -9.44
C ALA A 41 -1.89 -1.64 -10.45
N GLU A 42 -1.35 -1.69 -11.65
CA GLU A 42 -1.67 -2.72 -12.66
C GLU A 42 -1.32 -4.13 -12.15
N MET A 43 -0.15 -4.31 -11.53
CA MET A 43 0.22 -5.57 -10.89
C MET A 43 -0.82 -6.03 -9.86
N MET A 44 -1.38 -5.07 -9.10
CA MET A 44 -2.36 -5.36 -8.06
C MET A 44 -3.76 -5.62 -8.64
N ALA A 45 -4.13 -4.92 -9.71
CA ALA A 45 -5.37 -5.17 -10.46
C ALA A 45 -5.38 -6.57 -11.08
N GLU A 46 -4.32 -6.95 -11.78
CA GLU A 46 -4.18 -8.29 -12.37
C GLU A 46 -4.27 -9.37 -11.29
N LYS A 47 -3.67 -9.14 -10.13
CA LYS A 47 -3.67 -10.11 -9.04
C LYS A 47 -5.01 -10.22 -8.31
N SER A 48 -5.73 -9.12 -8.16
CA SER A 48 -6.98 -9.05 -7.40
C SER A 48 -8.23 -9.29 -8.24
N GLY A 49 -8.13 -9.18 -9.57
CA GLY A 49 -9.27 -9.20 -10.49
C GLY A 49 -10.18 -7.99 -10.36
N LEU A 50 -9.74 -6.95 -9.63
CA LEU A 50 -10.49 -5.70 -9.47
C LEU A 50 -10.20 -4.74 -10.63
N PRO A 51 -11.16 -3.87 -11.00
CA PRO A 51 -10.90 -2.78 -11.94
C PRO A 51 -9.75 -1.89 -11.48
N ILE A 52 -8.92 -1.45 -12.43
CA ILE A 52 -7.73 -0.64 -12.14
C ILE A 52 -8.08 0.66 -11.41
N GLU A 53 -9.22 1.27 -11.73
CA GLU A 53 -9.73 2.47 -11.06
C GLU A 53 -9.96 2.21 -9.58
N LYS A 54 -10.55 1.06 -9.24
CA LYS A 54 -10.82 0.67 -7.85
C LYS A 54 -9.53 0.37 -7.09
N VAL A 55 -8.56 -0.24 -7.76
CA VAL A 55 -7.24 -0.47 -7.18
C VAL A 55 -6.53 0.85 -6.92
N LYS A 56 -6.50 1.78 -7.87
CA LYS A 56 -5.88 3.11 -7.68
C LYS A 56 -6.52 3.85 -6.49
N GLU A 57 -7.84 3.77 -6.33
CA GLU A 57 -8.57 4.36 -5.20
C GLU A 57 -8.20 3.75 -3.83
N LEU A 58 -7.89 2.45 -3.77
CA LEU A 58 -7.62 1.76 -2.49
C LEU A 58 -6.13 1.66 -2.16
N PHE A 59 -5.29 1.49 -3.18
CA PHE A 59 -3.87 1.19 -3.06
C PHE A 59 -2.98 2.42 -3.23
N CYS A 60 -3.43 3.38 -4.06
CA CYS A 60 -2.69 4.58 -4.43
C CYS A 60 -3.38 5.85 -3.90
N ASN A 61 -4.06 5.83 -2.74
CA ASN A 61 -4.79 7.01 -2.24
C ASN A 61 -4.01 7.88 -1.24
N GLU A 62 -2.86 7.42 -0.79
CA GLU A 62 -2.08 8.15 0.21
C GLU A 62 -1.34 9.34 -0.43
N VAL A 63 -1.17 10.40 0.35
CA VAL A 63 -0.34 11.58 0.01
C VAL A 63 0.79 11.66 1.02
N GLY A 64 1.97 12.09 0.58
CA GLY A 64 3.17 12.09 1.43
C GLY A 64 3.83 10.72 1.50
N TYR A 65 4.69 10.51 2.51
CA TYR A 65 5.40 9.25 2.71
C TYR A 65 4.50 8.21 3.39
N GLN A 66 4.37 7.03 2.78
CA GLN A 66 3.57 5.96 3.35
C GLN A 66 4.26 5.27 4.52
N THR A 67 3.53 5.15 5.62
CA THR A 67 3.91 4.36 6.80
C THR A 67 2.91 3.23 7.03
N PRO A 68 3.27 2.18 7.78
CA PRO A 68 2.31 1.17 8.22
C PRO A 68 1.08 1.81 8.90
N LYS A 69 -0.13 1.31 8.61
CA LYS A 69 -1.36 1.78 9.25
C LYS A 69 -1.39 1.36 10.73
N LEU A 70 -1.85 2.26 11.59
CA LEU A 70 -2.00 1.99 13.02
C LEU A 70 -3.25 1.12 13.28
N GLY A 71 -3.10 0.10 14.11
CA GLY A 71 -4.21 -0.68 14.65
C GLY A 71 -4.04 -0.84 16.16
N THR A 72 -5.13 -0.67 16.91
CA THR A 72 -5.14 -0.83 18.37
C THR A 72 -5.96 -2.06 18.74
N ARG A 73 -5.55 -2.76 19.80
CA ARG A 73 -6.33 -3.82 20.43
C ARG A 73 -6.32 -3.63 21.95
N ALA A 74 -7.43 -3.93 22.59
CA ALA A 74 -7.55 -3.93 24.04
C ALA A 74 -7.47 -5.36 24.57
N ALA A 75 -6.63 -5.60 25.57
CA ALA A 75 -6.62 -6.83 26.35
C ALA A 75 -7.36 -6.56 27.66
N ILE A 76 -8.61 -7.06 27.77
CA ILE A 76 -9.48 -6.86 28.93
C ILE A 76 -9.67 -8.21 29.62
N PHE A 77 -9.31 -8.27 30.91
CA PHE A 77 -9.40 -9.46 31.74
C PHE A 77 -10.48 -9.32 32.81
N LYS A 78 -11.31 -10.35 32.98
CA LYS A 78 -12.28 -10.47 34.06
C LYS A 78 -12.40 -11.93 34.49
N ASP A 79 -12.24 -12.21 35.78
CA ASP A 79 -12.33 -13.56 36.35
C ASP A 79 -11.48 -14.59 35.58
N ASP A 80 -10.21 -14.23 35.32
CA ASP A 80 -9.23 -14.99 34.51
C ASP A 80 -9.66 -15.30 33.07
N LYS A 81 -10.61 -14.54 32.52
CA LYS A 81 -11.06 -14.65 31.12
C LYS A 81 -10.72 -13.40 30.31
N LEU A 82 -10.32 -13.61 29.05
CA LEU A 82 -10.04 -12.56 28.06
C LEU A 82 -11.31 -12.22 27.26
N LEU A 83 -11.62 -10.92 27.12
CA LEU A 83 -12.72 -10.45 26.27
C LEU A 83 -12.35 -10.59 24.78
N LEU A 84 -13.22 -11.25 24.01
CA LEU A 84 -13.18 -11.34 22.55
C LEU A 84 -14.46 -10.72 21.98
N VAL A 85 -14.33 -10.03 20.83
CA VAL A 85 -15.44 -9.39 20.07
C VAL A 85 -15.30 -9.77 18.61
#